data_AF-A0ABD0VNH0-F1
#
_entry.id   AF-A0ABD0VNH0-F1
#
_cell.length_a   1.000
_cell.length_b   1.000
_cell.length_c   1.000
_cell.angle_alpha   90.00
_cell.angle_beta   90.00
_cell.angle_gamma   90.00
#
_symmetry.space_group_name_H-M   'P 1'
#
loop_
_entity.id
_entity.type
_entity.pdbx_description
1 polymer ?
#
loop_
_entity_poly.entity_id
_entity_poly.type
_entity_poly.pdbx_seq_one_letter_code
_entity_poly.pdbx_strand_id
1 'polypeptide(L)'
;MMSRSLGIPVKLLHEVAGHIVTVELKSSELCRGSMIECEDNWNCQLENITYTAKDDKVSQLEHVFIRGSKVRFMVIPNLLKNAPMFKRLDARIRGKGSTLGVGRGLAVAMHARAQATGRGAPGRGAAPPVRR
;
A
#
# COMPACT_ATOMS: atom_id res chain seq x y z
N MET A 1 -9.25 24.79 10.77
CA MET A 1 -7.86 24.33 10.63
C MET A 1 -7.75 23.50 9.37
N MET A 2 -6.82 23.82 8.46
CA MET A 2 -6.71 23.13 7.17
C MET A 2 -6.43 21.64 7.38
N SER A 3 -7.34 20.77 6.95
CA SER A 3 -7.07 19.33 6.86
C SER A 3 -6.07 19.11 5.71
N ARG A 4 -4.78 19.27 5.98
CA ARG A 4 -3.76 18.75 5.06
C ARG A 4 -4.00 17.25 4.99
N SER A 5 -4.26 16.74 3.78
CA SER A 5 -4.38 15.30 3.55
C SER A 5 -3.01 14.66 3.80
N LEU A 6 -2.69 14.35 5.06
CA LEU A 6 -1.48 13.65 5.44
C LEU A 6 -1.44 12.31 4.71
N GLY A 7 -0.28 11.98 4.15
CA GLY A 7 -0.05 10.70 3.51
C GLY A 7 -0.31 9.55 4.48
N ILE A 8 -0.72 8.39 3.94
CA ILE A 8 -0.97 7.19 4.74
C ILE A 8 0.20 6.90 5.71
N PRO A 9 1.49 6.96 5.29
CA PRO A 9 2.60 6.68 6.21
C PRO A 9 2.66 7.59 7.45
N VAL A 10 2.40 8.90 7.29
CA VAL A 10 2.43 9.86 8.40
C VAL A 10 1.29 9.58 9.37
N LYS A 11 0.10 9.28 8.85
CA LYS A 11 -1.02 8.90 9.71
C LYS A 11 -0.75 7.59 10.46
N LEU A 12 -0.03 6.65 9.86
CA LEU A 12 0.34 5.41 10.53
C LEU A 12 1.33 5.69 11.65
N LEU A 13 2.29 6.60 11.46
CA LEU A 13 3.24 7.00 12.48
C LEU A 13 2.57 7.58 13.74
N HIS A 14 1.51 8.39 13.57
CA HIS A 14 0.72 8.91 14.68
C HIS A 14 0.08 7.80 15.53
N GLU A 15 -0.33 6.69 14.92
CA GLU A 15 -0.91 5.52 15.62
C GLU A 15 0.14 4.68 16.38
N VAL A 16 1.44 4.94 16.18
CA VAL A 16 2.53 4.19 16.82
C VAL A 16 2.85 4.71 18.22
N ALA A 17 2.34 5.88 18.61
CA ALA A 17 2.51 6.41 19.96
C ALA A 17 2.12 5.35 21.02
N GLY A 18 2.89 5.28 22.10
CA GLY A 18 2.80 4.28 23.16
C GLY A 18 3.40 2.91 22.85
N HIS A 19 4.00 2.70 21.67
CA HIS A 19 4.56 1.40 21.28
C HIS A 19 6.07 1.44 21.12
N ILE A 20 6.68 0.27 21.28
CA ILE A 20 8.12 0.10 21.08
C ILE A 20 8.47 0.15 19.60
N VAL A 21 9.31 1.11 19.22
CA VAL A 21 9.80 1.28 17.86
C VAL A 21 11.31 1.13 17.80
N THR A 22 11.81 0.84 16.61
CA THR A 22 13.25 0.99 16.30
C THR A 22 13.41 2.07 15.26
N VAL A 23 14.22 3.08 15.53
CA VAL A 23 14.53 4.18 14.63
C VAL A 23 15.98 4.05 14.20
N GLU A 24 16.21 3.91 12.89
CA GLU A 24 17.55 3.98 12.32
C GLU A 24 17.84 5.41 11.86
N LEU A 25 18.97 5.96 12.30
CA LEU A 25 19.44 7.27 11.90
C LEU A 25 20.30 7.18 10.62
N LYS A 26 20.39 8.28 9.87
CA LYS A 26 21.27 8.39 8.68
C LYS A 26 22.74 8.13 9.00
N SER A 27 23.15 8.31 10.26
CA SER A 27 24.47 7.99 10.81
C SER A 27 24.70 6.49 11.02
N SER A 28 23.70 5.63 10.78
CA SER A 28 23.70 4.20 11.08
C SER A 28 23.68 3.87 12.58
N GLU A 29 23.19 4.80 13.40
CA GLU A 29 22.90 4.58 14.82
C GLU A 29 21.46 4.07 14.97
N LEU A 30 21.22 3.22 15.97
CA LEU A 30 19.90 2.63 16.22
C LEU A 30 19.37 3.08 17.58
N CYS A 31 18.15 3.60 17.59
CA CYS A 31 17.43 3.95 18.81
C CYS A 31 16.20 3.04 18.92
N ARG A 32 16.18 2.14 19.91
CA ARG A 32 15.03 1.29 20.18
C ARG A 32 14.39 1.67 21.51
N GLY A 33 13.16 2.16 21.50
CA GLY A 33 12.47 2.62 22.72
C GLY A 33 10.96 2.78 22.52
N SER A 34 10.26 3.23 23.56
CA SER A 34 8.84 3.54 23.51
C SER A 34 8.62 4.89 22.83
N MET A 35 7.78 4.93 21.80
CA MET A 35 7.40 6.18 21.13
C MET A 35 6.44 6.96 22.03
N ILE A 36 6.81 8.16 22.44
CA ILE A 36 5.90 9.07 23.15
C ILE A 36 5.03 9.79 22.12
N GLU A 37 5.67 10.44 21.14
CA GLU A 37 5.01 11.26 20.14
C GLU A 37 5.82 11.27 18.83
N CYS A 38 5.13 11.39 17.70
CA CYS A 38 5.74 11.61 16.39
C CYS A 38 5.00 12.74 15.65
N GLU A 39 5.73 13.76 15.21
CA GLU A 39 5.18 14.87 14.41
C GLU A 39 5.08 14.53 12.91
N ASP A 40 4.36 15.35 12.14
CA ASP A 40 4.22 15.22 10.68
C ASP A 40 5.56 15.28 9.91
N ASN A 41 6.56 15.95 10.49
CA ASN A 41 7.91 16.07 9.94
C ASN A 41 8.85 14.92 10.39
N TRP A 42 8.31 13.92 11.08
CA TRP A 42 8.99 12.75 11.65
C TRP A 42 9.93 13.06 12.81
N ASN A 43 9.82 14.24 13.43
CA ASN A 43 10.40 14.45 14.76
C ASN A 43 9.72 13.48 15.72
N CYS A 44 10.53 12.77 16.50
CA CYS A 44 10.03 11.76 17.41
C CYS A 44 10.60 11.96 18.80
N GLN A 45 9.76 11.77 19.80
CA GLN A 45 10.18 11.66 21.18
C GLN A 45 10.07 10.20 21.61
N LEU A 46 11.15 9.66 22.14
CA LEU A 46 11.20 8.31 22.68
C LEU A 46 11.56 8.34 24.16
N GLU A 47 11.15 7.31 24.88
CA GLU A 47 11.58 7.00 26.25
C GLU A 47 12.04 5.54 26.39
N ASN A 48 12.80 5.26 27.46
CA ASN A 48 13.35 3.94 27.78
C ASN A 48 14.08 3.32 26.57
N ILE A 49 15.10 4.04 26.08
CA ILE A 49 15.77 3.75 24.81
C ILE A 49 17.02 2.90 25.06
N THR A 50 17.12 1.79 24.34
CA THR A 50 18.39 1.13 24.06
C THR A 50 19.00 1.77 22.81
N TYR A 51 20.07 2.51 23.00
CA TYR A 51 20.84 3.17 21.96
C TYR A 51 22.00 2.29 21.53
N THR A 52 22.17 2.07 20.22
CA THR A 52 23.32 1.38 19.64
C THR A 52 24.06 2.36 18.74
N ALA A 53 25.28 2.70 19.16
CA ALA A 53 26.19 3.55 18.39
C ALA A 53 26.70 2.82 17.14
N LYS A 54 27.31 3.57 16.22
CA LYS A 54 27.88 3.02 14.99
C LYS A 54 29.00 1.99 15.23
N ASP A 55 29.66 2.03 16.37
CA ASP A 55 30.68 1.07 16.81
C ASP A 55 30.08 -0.10 17.62
N ASP A 56 28.78 -0.34 17.49
CA ASP A 56 27.99 -1.37 18.17
C ASP A 56 27.97 -1.26 19.70
N LYS A 57 28.46 -0.16 20.27
CA LYS A 57 28.34 0.11 21.70
C LYS A 57 26.90 0.40 22.06
N VAL A 58 26.41 -0.32 23.06
CA VAL A 58 25.04 -0.20 23.56
C VAL A 58 25.02 0.64 24.83
N SER A 59 24.10 1.61 24.90
CA SER A 59 23.80 2.37 26.11
C SER A 59 22.29 2.47 26.34
N GLN A 60 21.90 2.80 27.58
CA GLN A 60 20.52 3.08 27.94
C GLN A 60 20.33 4.57 28.12
N LEU A 61 19.24 5.11 27.57
CA LEU A 61 18.86 6.51 27.66
C LEU A 61 17.42 6.60 28.15
N GLU A 62 17.13 7.50 29.07
CA GLU A 62 15.77 7.68 29.61
C GLU A 62 14.85 8.37 28.61
N HIS A 63 15.32 9.47 28.00
CA HIS A 63 14.56 10.26 27.04
C HIS A 63 15.44 10.71 25.87
N VAL A 64 14.91 10.63 24.64
CA VAL A 64 15.58 11.10 23.43
C VAL A 64 14.59 11.83 22.54
N PHE A 65 15.01 12.98 22.01
CA PHE A 65 14.33 13.67 20.93
C PHE A 65 15.12 13.50 19.63
N ILE A 66 14.51 12.88 18.62
CA ILE A 66 15.11 12.62 17.31
C ILE A 66 14.50 13.61 16.31
N ARG A 67 15.33 14.41 15.66
CA ARG A 67 14.89 15.25 14.54
C ARG A 67 14.57 14.38 13.33
N GLY A 68 13.38 14.54 12.75
CA GLY A 68 12.90 13.70 11.63
C GLY A 68 13.79 13.72 10.40
N SER A 69 14.46 14.85 10.12
CA SER A 69 15.42 14.94 9.02
C SER A 69 16.64 14.02 9.16
N LYS A 70 16.91 13.48 10.36
CA LYS A 70 18.00 12.53 10.64
C LYS A 70 17.55 11.07 10.56
N VAL A 71 16.26 10.80 10.52
CA VAL A 71 15.71 9.45 10.39
C VAL A 71 16.00 8.90 8.99
N ARG A 72 16.39 7.63 8.94
CA ARG A 72 16.52 6.85 7.70
C ARG A 72 15.29 5.97 7.48
N PHE A 73 14.93 5.16 8.47
CA PHE A 73 13.66 4.42 8.51
C PHE A 73 13.27 4.09 9.95
N MET A 74 12.03 3.62 10.14
CA MET A 74 11.54 3.11 11.41
C MET A 74 10.96 1.71 11.24
N VAL A 75 11.22 0.84 12.20
CA VAL A 75 10.55 -0.45 12.37
C VAL A 75 9.47 -0.26 13.43
N ILE A 76 8.23 -0.44 13.00
CA ILE A 76 7.02 -0.26 13.80
C ILE A 76 6.44 -1.64 14.12
N PRO A 77 5.86 -1.86 15.31
CA PRO A 77 5.18 -3.10 15.64
C PRO A 77 4.06 -3.43 14.66
N ASN A 78 3.63 -4.69 14.69
CA ASN A 78 2.65 -5.23 13.75
C ASN A 78 1.17 -4.82 14.04
N LEU A 79 0.96 -3.56 14.45
CA LEU A 79 -0.36 -2.93 14.71
C LEU A 79 -1.10 -2.62 13.40
N LEU A 80 -0.33 -2.52 12.32
CA LEU A 80 -0.79 -2.09 11.02
C LEU A 80 -1.59 -3.15 10.25
N LYS A 81 -1.51 -4.44 10.62
CA LYS A 81 -2.29 -5.50 9.96
C LYS A 81 -3.80 -5.28 10.07
N ASN A 82 -4.26 -4.63 11.14
CA ASN A 82 -5.69 -4.39 11.37
C ASN A 82 -6.08 -2.92 11.13
N ALA A 83 -5.13 -2.03 10.83
CA ALA A 83 -5.40 -0.60 10.69
C ALA A 83 -6.27 -0.33 9.45
N PRO A 84 -7.37 0.43 9.57
CA PRO A 84 -8.32 0.66 8.47
C PRO A 84 -7.71 1.36 7.26
N MET A 85 -6.54 2.01 7.43
CA MET A 85 -5.83 2.67 6.33
C MET A 85 -5.22 1.70 5.31
N PHE A 86 -4.84 0.48 5.71
CA PHE A 86 -4.38 -0.54 4.76
C PHE A 86 -5.52 -1.10 3.91
N LYS A 87 -6.75 -1.13 4.43
CA LYS A 87 -7.94 -1.53 3.65
C LYS A 87 -8.18 -0.62 2.43
N ARG A 88 -7.89 0.69 2.56
CA ARG A 88 -7.96 1.63 1.43
C ARG A 88 -6.87 1.40 0.39
N LEU A 89 -5.69 0.95 0.83
CA LEU A 89 -4.60 0.56 -0.07
C LEU A 89 -4.95 -0.73 -0.82
N ASP A 90 -5.46 -1.75 -0.11
CA ASP A 90 -5.94 -3.00 -0.72
C ASP A 90 -7.05 -2.77 -1.74
N ALA A 91 -8.02 -1.90 -1.44
CA ALA A 91 -9.07 -1.54 -2.39
C ALA A 91 -8.52 -0.82 -3.63
N ARG A 92 -7.46 0.00 -3.49
CA ARG A 92 -6.75 0.61 -4.63
C ARG A 92 -5.94 -0.39 -5.44
N ILE A 93 -5.26 -1.32 -4.78
CA ILE A 93 -4.43 -2.34 -5.44
C ILE A 93 -5.33 -3.35 -6.16
N ARG A 94 -6.37 -3.86 -5.49
CA ARG A 94 -7.37 -4.75 -6.11
C ARG A 94 -8.23 -4.04 -7.16
N GLY A 95 -8.55 -2.76 -6.96
CA GLY A 95 -9.21 -1.92 -7.96
C GLY A 95 -8.36 -1.57 -9.18
N LYS A 96 -7.03 -1.79 -9.11
CA LYS A 96 -6.09 -1.74 -10.25
C LYS A 96 -5.61 -3.13 -10.68
N GLY A 97 -6.28 -4.19 -10.22
CA GLY A 97 -5.94 -5.59 -10.49
C GLY A 97 -6.69 -6.22 -11.67
N SER A 98 -7.02 -5.47 -12.73
CA SER A 98 -7.54 -6.07 -13.97
C SER A 98 -7.00 -5.48 -15.28
N THR A 99 -6.02 -4.57 -15.28
CA THR A 99 -5.58 -3.91 -16.53
C THR A 99 -4.07 -3.76 -16.74
N LEU A 100 -3.24 -4.42 -15.93
CA LEU A 100 -1.79 -4.52 -16.17
C LEU A 100 -1.44 -5.96 -16.57
N GLY A 101 -1.66 -6.30 -17.85
CA GLY A 101 -0.94 -7.43 -18.45
C GLY A 101 -1.66 -8.29 -19.50
N VAL A 102 -2.99 -8.28 -19.59
CA VAL A 102 -3.70 -9.11 -20.59
C VAL A 102 -4.99 -8.41 -20.99
N GLY A 103 -5.10 -7.82 -22.18
CA GLY A 103 -6.40 -7.27 -22.59
C GLY A 103 -6.50 -6.43 -23.85
N ARG A 104 -5.39 -5.98 -24.45
CA ARG A 104 -5.48 -5.32 -25.77
C ARG A 104 -5.60 -6.31 -26.92
N GLY A 105 -5.00 -7.50 -26.81
CA GLY A 105 -5.10 -8.54 -27.85
C GLY A 105 -6.43 -9.29 -27.86
N LEU A 106 -7.09 -9.46 -26.71
CA LEU A 106 -8.35 -10.21 -26.62
C LEU A 106 -9.54 -9.42 -27.16
N ALA A 107 -9.59 -8.10 -26.96
CA ALA A 107 -10.63 -7.25 -27.53
C ALA A 107 -10.58 -7.24 -29.08
N VAL A 108 -9.37 -7.28 -29.65
CA VAL A 108 -9.17 -7.38 -31.10
C VAL A 108 -9.53 -8.79 -31.60
N ALA A 109 -9.17 -9.84 -30.86
CA ALA A 109 -9.53 -11.22 -31.21
C ALA A 109 -11.05 -11.48 -31.17
N MET A 110 -11.77 -10.84 -30.26
CA MET A 110 -13.23 -10.93 -30.20
C MET A 110 -13.91 -10.18 -31.36
N HIS A 111 -13.37 -9.04 -31.80
CA HIS A 111 -13.90 -8.34 -32.97
C HIS A 111 -13.62 -9.11 -34.28
N ALA A 112 -12.47 -9.77 -34.38
CA ALA A 112 -12.14 -10.62 -35.52
C ALA A 112 -13.03 -11.87 -35.63
N ARG A 113 -13.48 -12.43 -34.50
CA ARG A 113 -14.43 -13.56 -34.51
C ARG A 113 -15.87 -13.16 -34.83
N ALA A 114 -16.26 -11.92 -34.53
CA ALA A 114 -17.60 -11.42 -34.87
C ALA A 114 -17.77 -11.14 -36.37
N GLN A 115 -16.70 -10.82 -37.11
CA GLN A 115 -16.76 -10.63 -38.57
C GLN A 115 -16.73 -11.94 -39.38
N ALA A 116 -16.30 -13.06 -38.79
CA ALA A 116 -16.15 -14.32 -39.51
C ALA A 116 -17.44 -15.18 -39.58
N THR A 117 -18.50 -14.82 -38.84
CA THR A 117 -19.76 -15.61 -38.79
C THR A 117 -20.93 -14.99 -39.57
N GLY A 118 -20.67 -14.00 -40.43
CA GLY A 118 -21.70 -13.19 -41.08
C GLY A 118 -21.87 -13.37 -42.59
N ARG A 119 -21.75 -14.58 -43.14
CA ARG A 119 -22.20 -14.88 -44.53
C ARG A 119 -22.90 -16.23 -44.59
N GLY A 120 -24.20 -16.20 -44.31
CA GLY A 120 -25.09 -17.36 -44.46
C GLY A 120 -26.41 -16.94 -45.12
N ALA A 121 -26.46 -17.04 -46.44
CA ALA A 121 -27.68 -17.25 -47.24
C ALA A 121 -27.23 -18.08 -48.47
N PRO A 122 -27.98 -19.12 -48.91
CA PRO A 122 -29.42 -19.07 -49.10
C PRO A 122 -30.18 -20.31 -48.56
N GLY A 123 -31.31 -20.06 -47.88
CA GLY A 123 -32.32 -21.08 -47.61
C GLY A 123 -33.49 -20.94 -48.60
N ARG A 124 -33.62 -21.86 -49.56
CA ARG A 124 -34.86 -22.08 -50.31
C ARG A 124 -34.95 -23.55 -50.70
N GLY A 125 -35.77 -24.31 -49.97
CA GLY A 125 -36.09 -25.69 -50.33
C GLY A 125 -36.94 -26.41 -49.27
N ALA A 126 -38.06 -26.97 -49.74
CA ALA A 126 -39.00 -27.89 -49.09
C ALA A 126 -40.00 -27.25 -48.08
N ALA A 127 -41.30 -27.54 -48.06
CA ALA A 127 -42.24 -28.38 -48.84
C ALA A 127 -43.68 -28.03 -48.33
N PRO A 128 -44.78 -28.51 -48.96
CA PRO A 128 -46.07 -27.80 -49.03
C PRO A 128 -47.04 -28.12 -47.88
N PRO A 129 -48.21 -27.44 -47.82
CA PRO A 129 -49.42 -28.07 -47.29
C PRO A 129 -50.59 -28.10 -48.29
N VAL A 130 -51.34 -29.19 -48.13
CA VAL A 130 -52.54 -29.64 -48.86
C VAL A 130 -53.76 -28.74 -48.57
N ARG A 131 -54.59 -28.41 -49.57
CA ARG A 131 -56.06 -28.47 -49.42
C ARG A 131 -56.86 -28.32 -50.73
N ARG A 132 -57.78 -29.29 -50.89
CA ARG A 132 -59.05 -29.35 -51.63
C ARG A 132 -59.05 -29.39 -53.15
#